data_AF-A0A084SQP0-F1
#
_entry.id   AF-A0A084SQP0-F1
#
_cell.length_a   1.000
_cell.length_b   1.000
_cell.length_c   1.000
_cell.angle_alpha   90.00
_cell.angle_beta   90.00
_cell.angle_gamma   90.00
#
_symmetry.space_group_name_H-M   'P 1'
#
loop_
_entity.id
_entity.type
_entity.pdbx_description
1 polymer ?
#
loop_
_entity_poly.entity_id
_entity_poly.type
_entity_poly.pdbx_seq_one_letter_code
_entity_poly.pdbx_strand_id
1 'polypeptide(L)'
;MSQPAPALAPPAAPTASAVRFDGLWLFSPRVDVSLLLMPALLTFFSAWLAGTTGEGVDGYSRALGRWASQYVLFNGTHVILTFLLVGVRRELLHTTPTQARLLVGGSAGVFAVCFALLWYASQHAPQLNLMVAAGIHLLAAHHTLSQVKGLWALHGLKARVAGVPSLSEAERRLQRVFVPLALVLMMVRTLAVPMTSRAGDFPLVNVGQAEGGMLPYGTTWVLLAVWGVFVGLLVAALRGQAGPSGPRRLYVLGHAAVVAVYLAWPAWGVILSAGIHGLEYFFLTGRMLEPTAREAESRLRGGAVWMAMVGVMLPLIVVGVAQSPFVLLVDASTGGSATNFLLRQEPLWTLGVTVTNAIVLAHYFADAFLYRFRIQKVREVTLGRLGLA
;
A
#
# COMPACT_ATOMS: atom_id res chain seq x y z
N MET A 1 -12.36 73.06 -3.57
CA MET A 1 -11.62 72.25 -4.56
C MET A 1 -10.89 71.15 -3.80
N SER A 2 -11.50 69.98 -3.68
CA SER A 2 -10.94 68.83 -2.96
C SER A 2 -10.29 67.89 -3.96
N GLN A 3 -8.96 67.73 -3.91
CA GLN A 3 -8.29 66.65 -4.62
C GLN A 3 -8.71 65.31 -3.99
N PRO A 4 -9.17 64.31 -4.77
CA PRO A 4 -9.34 62.97 -4.24
C PRO A 4 -7.97 62.37 -3.92
N ALA A 5 -7.86 61.73 -2.76
CA ALA A 5 -6.67 60.99 -2.36
C ALA A 5 -6.31 59.94 -3.42
N PRO A 6 -5.02 59.70 -3.70
CA PRO A 6 -4.63 58.68 -4.66
C PRO A 6 -5.15 57.32 -4.20
N ALA A 7 -5.82 56.62 -5.12
CA ALA A 7 -6.25 55.25 -4.90
C ALA A 7 -5.05 54.41 -4.47
N LEU A 8 -5.18 53.71 -3.34
CA LEU A 8 -4.22 52.71 -2.88
C LEU A 8 -3.91 51.78 -4.06
N ALA A 9 -2.64 51.71 -4.45
CA ALA A 9 -2.19 50.76 -5.46
C ALA A 9 -2.68 49.35 -5.06
N PRO A 10 -3.17 48.53 -6.01
CA PRO A 10 -3.55 47.16 -5.71
C PRO A 10 -2.34 46.44 -5.10
N PRO A 11 -2.54 45.57 -4.10
CA PRO A 11 -1.44 44.84 -3.49
C PRO A 11 -0.69 44.08 -4.58
N ALA A 12 0.63 44.21 -4.58
CA ALA A 12 1.52 43.57 -5.54
C ALA A 12 1.13 42.09 -5.69
N ALA A 13 1.05 41.63 -6.95
CA ALA A 13 0.81 40.23 -7.27
C ALA A 13 1.75 39.34 -6.42
N PRO A 14 1.25 38.26 -5.80
CA PRO A 14 2.06 37.47 -4.88
C PRO A 14 3.28 36.91 -5.62
N THR A 15 4.43 37.49 -5.27
CA THR A 15 5.76 37.05 -5.61
C THR A 15 5.99 35.65 -5.07
N ALA A 16 6.35 34.71 -5.97
CA ALA A 16 6.65 33.31 -5.72
C ALA A 16 5.51 32.47 -5.09
N SER A 17 5.05 31.46 -5.84
CA SER A 17 4.05 30.47 -5.45
C SER A 17 4.52 29.63 -4.24
N ALA A 18 4.29 30.10 -3.02
CA ALA A 18 4.54 29.30 -1.83
C ALA A 18 3.64 28.06 -1.82
N VAL A 19 4.23 26.88 -1.59
CA VAL A 19 3.48 25.64 -1.40
C VAL A 19 2.71 25.75 -0.09
N ARG A 20 1.38 25.84 -0.16
CA ARG A 20 0.52 25.88 1.02
C ARG A 20 0.13 24.46 1.46
N PHE A 21 0.19 24.22 2.77
CA PHE A 21 -0.15 22.96 3.44
C PHE A 21 -1.48 23.04 4.20
N ASP A 22 -2.39 23.90 3.74
CA ASP A 22 -3.65 24.20 4.45
C ASP A 22 -4.82 23.37 3.90
N GLY A 23 -5.62 22.76 4.79
CA GLY A 23 -6.99 22.28 4.54
C GLY A 23 -7.23 21.20 3.47
N LEU A 24 -6.23 20.81 2.67
CA LEU A 24 -6.36 19.91 1.51
C LEU A 24 -5.82 18.50 1.74
N TRP A 25 -5.64 18.15 3.00
CA TRP A 25 -5.33 16.80 3.43
C TRP A 25 -6.53 15.89 3.18
N LEU A 26 -6.27 14.66 2.72
CA LEU A 26 -7.32 13.71 2.38
C LEU A 26 -8.01 13.20 3.64
N PHE A 27 -7.24 12.86 4.67
CA PHE A 27 -7.74 12.43 5.97
C PHE A 27 -7.61 13.55 7.00
N SER A 28 -6.36 13.92 7.30
CA SER A 28 -5.98 15.04 8.17
C SER A 28 -4.46 15.28 8.03
N PRO A 29 -3.92 16.45 8.41
CA PRO A 29 -2.48 16.69 8.34
C PRO A 29 -1.64 15.64 9.04
N ARG A 30 -2.09 15.21 10.23
CA ARG A 30 -1.37 14.22 11.04
C ARG A 30 -1.41 12.83 10.40
N VAL A 31 -2.59 12.42 9.94
CA VAL A 31 -2.79 11.10 9.33
C VAL A 31 -2.00 10.99 8.03
N ASP A 32 -2.19 11.93 7.10
CA ASP A 32 -1.52 11.90 5.79
C ASP A 32 0.01 11.92 5.92
N VAL A 33 0.56 12.68 6.88
CA VAL A 33 2.00 12.65 7.17
C VAL A 33 2.41 11.31 7.77
N SER A 34 1.65 10.78 8.73
CA SER A 34 1.97 9.50 9.38
C SER A 34 1.94 8.32 8.41
N LEU A 35 1.09 8.37 7.36
CA LEU A 35 1.03 7.36 6.30
C LEU A 35 2.40 7.11 5.68
N LEU A 36 3.20 8.17 5.49
CA LEU A 36 4.55 8.08 4.91
C LEU A 36 5.63 7.97 5.98
N LEU A 37 5.51 8.76 7.05
CA LEU A 37 6.56 8.90 8.05
C LEU A 37 6.71 7.65 8.91
N MET A 38 5.62 7.04 9.38
CA MET A 38 5.72 5.85 10.25
C MET A 38 6.38 4.66 9.53
N PRO A 39 5.96 4.29 8.31
CA PRO A 39 6.63 3.22 7.57
C PRO A 39 8.08 3.56 7.22
N ALA A 40 8.37 4.83 6.89
CA ALA A 40 9.73 5.28 6.60
C ALA A 40 10.66 5.17 7.82
N LEU A 41 10.21 5.63 8.99
CA LEU A 41 10.97 5.53 10.23
C LEU A 41 11.21 4.08 10.64
N LEU A 42 10.19 3.23 10.55
CA LEU A 42 10.32 1.79 10.79
C LEU A 42 11.36 1.17 9.85
N THR A 43 11.22 1.41 8.55
CA THR A 43 12.12 0.86 7.52
C THR A 43 13.54 1.35 7.76
N PHE A 44 13.74 2.65 8.03
CA PHE A 44 15.04 3.25 8.29
C PHE A 44 15.67 2.69 9.56
N PHE A 45 14.90 2.58 10.65
CA PHE A 45 15.39 2.03 11.91
C PHE A 45 15.83 0.58 11.76
N SER A 46 15.00 -0.27 11.14
CA SER A 46 15.34 -1.67 10.87
C SER A 46 16.53 -1.81 9.92
N ALA A 47 16.62 -0.96 8.90
CA ALA A 47 17.75 -0.89 7.98
C ALA A 47 19.07 -0.51 8.68
N TRP A 48 19.01 0.53 9.52
CA TRP A 48 20.12 1.00 10.33
C TRP A 48 20.59 -0.08 11.31
N LEU A 49 19.65 -0.76 11.98
CA LEU A 49 19.96 -1.86 12.88
C LEU A 49 20.68 -2.99 12.12
N ALA A 50 20.12 -3.44 10.98
CA ALA A 50 20.75 -4.46 10.14
C ALA A 50 22.19 -4.08 9.72
N GLY A 51 22.41 -2.81 9.39
CA GLY A 51 23.72 -2.29 9.01
C GLY A 51 24.74 -2.26 10.15
N THR A 52 24.29 -1.93 11.36
CA THR A 52 25.16 -1.86 12.56
C THR A 52 25.48 -3.23 13.14
N THR A 53 24.59 -4.20 13.00
CA THR A 53 24.79 -5.59 13.47
C THR A 53 25.48 -6.48 12.43
N GLY A 54 25.65 -6.00 11.19
CA GLY A 54 26.23 -6.80 10.10
C GLY A 54 25.33 -7.95 9.67
N GLU A 55 24.04 -7.85 9.93
CA GLU A 55 23.05 -8.87 9.60
C GLU A 55 22.94 -9.07 8.08
N GLY A 56 22.96 -10.33 7.64
CA GLY A 56 22.77 -10.71 6.25
C GLY A 56 21.32 -10.53 5.77
N VAL A 57 21.03 -11.04 4.56
CA VAL A 57 19.70 -10.93 3.93
C VAL A 57 18.58 -11.60 4.73
N ASP A 58 18.92 -12.55 5.60
CA ASP A 58 17.98 -13.25 6.49
C ASP A 58 18.08 -12.79 7.95
N GLY A 59 18.65 -11.61 8.16
CA GLY A 59 18.80 -10.97 9.46
C GLY A 59 17.49 -10.67 10.18
N TYR A 60 17.56 -10.70 11.51
CA TYR A 60 16.46 -10.40 12.42
C TYR A 60 15.79 -9.05 12.12
N SER A 61 16.57 -8.02 11.84
CA SER A 61 16.11 -6.66 11.57
C SER A 61 15.26 -6.57 10.30
N ARG A 62 15.60 -7.35 9.27
CA ARG A 62 14.76 -7.46 8.06
C ARG A 62 13.48 -8.24 8.35
N ALA A 63 13.56 -9.32 9.12
CA ALA A 63 12.38 -10.07 9.56
C ALA A 63 11.42 -9.18 10.39
N LEU A 64 11.96 -8.34 11.28
CA LEU A 64 11.22 -7.34 12.04
C LEU A 64 10.52 -6.33 11.14
N GLY A 65 11.24 -5.73 10.19
CA GLY A 65 10.64 -4.79 9.24
C GLY A 65 9.49 -5.42 8.44
N ARG A 66 9.70 -6.65 7.93
CA ARG A 66 8.65 -7.42 7.23
C ARG A 66 7.45 -7.66 8.13
N TRP A 67 7.65 -8.24 9.30
CA TRP A 67 6.59 -8.55 10.24
C TRP A 67 5.80 -7.30 10.64
N ALA A 68 6.49 -6.21 10.99
CA ALA A 68 5.84 -4.97 11.39
C ALA A 68 5.06 -4.33 10.22
N SER A 69 5.59 -4.34 9.00
CA SER A 69 4.84 -3.83 7.83
C SER A 69 3.55 -4.62 7.58
N GLN A 70 3.55 -5.94 7.80
CA GLN A 70 2.38 -6.79 7.58
C GLN A 70 1.36 -6.69 8.72
N TYR A 71 1.80 -6.75 9.97
CA TYR A 71 0.89 -6.94 11.11
C TYR A 71 0.69 -5.70 11.97
N VAL A 72 1.72 -4.86 12.12
CA VAL A 72 1.64 -3.62 12.93
C VAL A 72 1.11 -2.45 12.09
N LEU A 73 1.53 -2.39 10.82
CA LEU A 73 1.06 -1.39 9.85
C LEU A 73 -0.08 -1.93 8.96
N PHE A 74 -0.64 -3.08 9.33
CA PHE A 74 -1.89 -3.64 8.80
C PHE A 74 -1.90 -4.04 7.31
N ASN A 75 -0.74 -4.18 6.65
CA ASN A 75 -0.71 -4.61 5.25
C ASN A 75 -1.21 -6.05 5.05
N GLY A 76 -0.94 -6.98 5.96
CA GLY A 76 -1.46 -8.34 5.87
C GLY A 76 -2.93 -8.43 6.27
N THR A 77 -3.41 -7.47 7.08
CA THR A 77 -4.73 -7.54 7.73
C THR A 77 -5.80 -6.70 7.02
N HIS A 78 -5.42 -5.73 6.18
CA HIS A 78 -6.37 -4.86 5.49
C HIS A 78 -7.35 -5.60 4.58
N VAL A 79 -6.99 -6.78 4.10
CA VAL A 79 -7.84 -7.59 3.22
C VAL A 79 -9.18 -7.93 3.87
N ILE A 80 -9.20 -8.12 5.20
CA ILE A 80 -10.44 -8.35 5.96
C ILE A 80 -11.29 -7.09 6.08
N LEU A 81 -10.67 -5.91 6.12
CA LEU A 81 -11.41 -4.65 6.17
C LEU A 81 -12.31 -4.42 4.96
N THR A 82 -11.89 -4.92 3.80
CA THR A 82 -12.74 -4.87 2.60
C THR A 82 -14.02 -5.67 2.81
N PHE A 83 -13.95 -6.85 3.39
CA PHE A 83 -15.12 -7.67 3.67
C PHE A 83 -15.98 -7.07 4.80
N LEU A 84 -15.37 -6.50 5.84
CA LEU A 84 -16.09 -5.75 6.88
C LEU A 84 -16.87 -4.58 6.28
N LEU A 85 -16.21 -3.75 5.47
CA LEU A 85 -16.83 -2.59 4.82
C LEU A 85 -18.06 -3.03 4.02
N VAL A 86 -17.90 -4.04 3.19
CA VAL A 86 -18.94 -4.61 2.34
C VAL A 86 -20.10 -5.18 3.17
N GLY A 87 -19.80 -5.85 4.29
CA GLY A 87 -20.82 -6.42 5.18
C GLY A 87 -21.63 -5.37 5.93
N VAL A 88 -20.98 -4.28 6.38
CA VAL A 88 -21.62 -3.18 7.10
C VAL A 88 -22.36 -2.24 6.15
N ARG A 89 -21.80 -1.99 4.97
CA ARG A 89 -22.29 -1.05 3.96
C ARG A 89 -22.94 -1.79 2.80
N ARG A 90 -24.11 -2.39 3.05
CA ARG A 90 -24.85 -3.22 2.09
C ARG A 90 -25.18 -2.48 0.79
N GLU A 91 -25.28 -1.16 0.80
CA GLU A 91 -25.46 -0.35 -0.41
C GLU A 91 -24.25 -0.43 -1.37
N LEU A 92 -23.05 -0.75 -0.87
CA LEU A 92 -21.88 -1.10 -1.71
C LEU A 92 -21.99 -2.50 -2.32
N LEU A 93 -22.85 -3.38 -1.82
CA LEU A 93 -23.11 -4.70 -2.41
C LEU A 93 -24.25 -4.69 -3.43
N HIS A 94 -25.25 -3.84 -3.17
CA HIS A 94 -26.49 -3.79 -3.94
C HIS A 94 -26.54 -2.62 -4.92
N THR A 95 -25.40 -2.02 -5.23
CA THR A 95 -25.32 -0.92 -6.19
C THR A 95 -25.75 -1.34 -7.60
N THR A 96 -25.55 -2.61 -7.97
CA THR A 96 -26.07 -3.21 -9.21
C THR A 96 -26.65 -4.61 -8.97
N PRO A 97 -27.61 -5.09 -9.80
CA PRO A 97 -28.38 -6.33 -9.52
C PRO A 97 -27.54 -7.61 -9.38
N THR A 98 -26.36 -7.67 -10.01
CA THR A 98 -25.48 -8.84 -10.02
C THR A 98 -24.28 -8.71 -9.09
N GLN A 99 -24.02 -7.53 -8.53
CA GLN A 99 -22.79 -7.24 -7.79
C GLN A 99 -22.64 -8.05 -6.52
N ALA A 100 -23.70 -8.26 -5.75
CA ALA A 100 -23.63 -9.12 -4.57
C ALA A 100 -23.24 -10.58 -4.93
N ARG A 101 -23.84 -11.13 -5.99
CA ARG A 101 -23.53 -12.49 -6.47
C ARG A 101 -22.13 -12.59 -7.05
N LEU A 102 -21.72 -11.61 -7.85
CA LEU A 102 -20.37 -11.57 -8.44
C LEU A 102 -19.30 -11.40 -7.36
N LEU A 103 -19.52 -10.51 -6.39
CA LEU A 103 -18.54 -10.25 -5.34
C LEU A 103 -18.41 -11.45 -4.40
N VAL A 104 -19.52 -11.95 -3.85
CA VAL A 104 -19.49 -13.06 -2.88
C VAL A 104 -19.10 -14.36 -3.58
N GLY A 105 -19.79 -14.71 -4.67
CA GLY A 105 -19.53 -15.95 -5.41
C GLY A 105 -18.18 -15.96 -6.09
N GLY A 106 -17.77 -14.84 -6.70
CA GLY A 106 -16.46 -14.70 -7.34
C GLY A 106 -15.33 -14.72 -6.32
N SER A 107 -15.45 -14.01 -5.18
CA SER A 107 -14.43 -14.07 -4.12
C SER A 107 -14.32 -15.46 -3.51
N ALA A 108 -15.43 -16.16 -3.29
CA ALA A 108 -15.43 -17.54 -2.80
C ALA A 108 -14.79 -18.50 -3.81
N GLY A 109 -15.08 -18.34 -5.10
CA GLY A 109 -14.46 -19.12 -6.17
C GLY A 109 -12.95 -18.89 -6.26
N VAL A 110 -12.52 -17.62 -6.27
CA VAL A 110 -11.09 -17.27 -6.26
C VAL A 110 -10.40 -17.80 -5.02
N PHE A 111 -11.01 -17.65 -3.83
CA PHE A 111 -10.50 -18.23 -2.60
C PHE A 111 -10.28 -19.74 -2.73
N ALA A 112 -11.30 -20.49 -3.16
CA ALA A 112 -11.23 -21.94 -3.26
C ALA A 112 -10.13 -22.39 -4.25
N VAL A 113 -10.05 -21.75 -5.42
CA VAL A 113 -9.03 -22.06 -6.44
C VAL A 113 -7.63 -21.73 -5.93
N CYS A 114 -7.44 -20.54 -5.35
CA CYS A 114 -6.14 -20.12 -4.83
C CYS A 114 -5.71 -20.97 -3.64
N PHE A 115 -6.63 -21.30 -2.74
CA PHE A 115 -6.36 -22.19 -1.60
C PHE A 115 -5.92 -23.57 -2.10
N ALA A 116 -6.69 -24.18 -3.01
CA ALA A 116 -6.36 -25.49 -3.56
C ALA A 116 -5.01 -25.48 -4.29
N LEU A 117 -4.73 -24.44 -5.07
CA LEU A 117 -3.47 -24.29 -5.79
C LEU A 117 -2.28 -24.11 -4.85
N LEU A 118 -2.39 -23.23 -3.85
CA LEU A 118 -1.33 -22.98 -2.86
C LEU A 118 -1.07 -24.23 -2.01
N TRP A 119 -2.15 -24.88 -1.57
CA TRP A 119 -2.06 -26.13 -0.83
C TRP A 119 -1.36 -27.22 -1.65
N TYR A 120 -1.83 -27.48 -2.88
CA TYR A 120 -1.22 -28.46 -3.77
C TYR A 120 0.24 -28.15 -4.08
N ALA A 121 0.55 -26.88 -4.40
CA ALA A 121 1.92 -26.46 -4.70
C ALA A 121 2.86 -26.65 -3.50
N SER A 122 2.39 -26.34 -2.28
CA SER A 122 3.17 -26.53 -1.06
C SER A 122 3.49 -28.00 -0.77
N GLN A 123 2.56 -28.91 -1.06
CA GLN A 123 2.68 -30.34 -0.73
C GLN A 123 3.35 -31.17 -1.83
N HIS A 124 3.16 -30.81 -3.10
CA HIS A 124 3.48 -31.69 -4.22
C HIS A 124 4.36 -31.06 -5.31
N ALA A 125 4.46 -29.72 -5.37
CA ALA A 125 5.17 -29.04 -6.45
C ALA A 125 5.91 -27.78 -5.97
N PRO A 126 7.08 -27.93 -5.31
CA PRO A 126 7.84 -26.80 -4.77
C PRO A 126 8.19 -25.72 -5.80
N GLN A 127 8.47 -26.10 -7.05
CA GLN A 127 8.73 -25.14 -8.14
C GLN A 127 7.47 -24.34 -8.52
N LEU A 128 6.30 -24.97 -8.51
CA LEU A 128 5.02 -24.29 -8.73
C LEU A 128 4.75 -23.29 -7.60
N ASN A 129 5.11 -23.63 -6.36
CA ASN A 129 4.95 -22.74 -5.21
C ASN A 129 5.75 -21.44 -5.40
N LEU A 130 6.99 -21.55 -5.90
CA LEU A 130 7.83 -20.38 -6.22
C LEU A 130 7.19 -19.51 -7.31
N MET A 131 6.69 -20.12 -8.38
CA MET A 131 6.02 -19.41 -9.48
C MET A 131 4.76 -18.69 -9.00
N VAL A 132 3.94 -19.35 -8.18
CA VAL A 132 2.73 -18.76 -7.59
C VAL A 132 3.08 -17.58 -6.68
N ALA A 133 4.11 -17.74 -5.84
CA ALA A 133 4.55 -16.68 -4.94
C ALA A 133 5.08 -15.44 -5.71
N ALA A 134 5.80 -15.64 -6.82
CA ALA A 134 6.20 -14.55 -7.71
C ALA A 134 4.97 -13.85 -8.34
N GLY A 135 3.97 -14.61 -8.78
CA GLY A 135 2.70 -14.07 -9.28
C GLY A 135 1.95 -13.23 -8.24
N ILE A 136 1.88 -13.70 -6.99
CA ILE A 136 1.29 -12.96 -5.87
C ILE A 136 2.01 -11.64 -5.66
N HIS A 137 3.35 -11.65 -5.67
CA HIS A 137 4.16 -10.44 -5.50
C HIS A 137 3.90 -9.40 -6.60
N LEU A 138 3.80 -9.84 -7.86
CA LEU A 138 3.47 -8.96 -8.98
C LEU A 138 2.06 -8.36 -8.86
N LEU A 139 1.09 -9.18 -8.47
CA LEU A 139 -0.28 -8.72 -8.24
C LEU A 139 -0.35 -7.73 -7.08
N ALA A 140 0.38 -7.99 -5.99
CA ALA A 140 0.49 -7.10 -4.85
C ALA A 140 1.11 -5.76 -5.24
N ALA A 141 2.24 -5.77 -5.95
CA ALA A 141 2.88 -4.55 -6.44
C ALA A 141 1.95 -3.75 -7.36
N HIS A 142 1.26 -4.41 -8.29
CA HIS A 142 0.28 -3.76 -9.16
C HIS A 142 -0.89 -3.18 -8.36
N HIS A 143 -1.43 -3.94 -7.40
CA HIS A 143 -2.53 -3.50 -6.54
C HIS A 143 -2.14 -2.24 -5.75
N THR A 144 -0.99 -2.25 -5.07
CA THR A 144 -0.50 -1.08 -4.33
C THR A 144 -0.26 0.12 -5.24
N LEU A 145 0.44 -0.03 -6.37
CA LEU A 145 0.65 1.08 -7.31
C LEU A 145 -0.66 1.63 -7.88
N SER A 146 -1.64 0.75 -8.16
CA SER A 146 -2.97 1.16 -8.62
C SER A 146 -3.71 1.95 -7.54
N GLN A 147 -3.56 1.60 -6.27
CA GLN A 147 -4.11 2.34 -5.15
C GLN A 147 -3.48 3.72 -5.00
N VAL A 148 -2.15 3.82 -5.12
CA VAL A 148 -1.43 5.11 -5.13
C VAL A 148 -2.00 6.04 -6.17
N LYS A 149 -2.24 5.52 -7.39
CA LYS A 149 -2.88 6.29 -8.46
C LYS A 149 -4.30 6.75 -8.07
N GLY A 150 -5.06 5.90 -7.39
CA GLY A 150 -6.39 6.22 -6.88
C GLY A 150 -6.37 7.35 -5.83
N LEU A 151 -5.53 7.24 -4.81
CA LEU A 151 -5.38 8.25 -3.76
C LEU A 151 -4.81 9.57 -4.29
N TRP A 152 -3.90 9.53 -5.26
CA TRP A 152 -3.47 10.72 -5.99
C TRP A 152 -4.66 11.42 -6.67
N ALA A 153 -5.54 10.66 -7.34
CA ALA A 153 -6.77 11.22 -7.92
C ALA A 153 -7.72 11.78 -6.84
N LEU A 154 -7.82 11.16 -5.66
CA LEU A 154 -8.63 11.65 -4.54
C LEU A 154 -8.11 12.98 -3.99
N HIS A 155 -6.78 13.16 -3.86
CA HIS A 155 -6.20 14.46 -3.52
C HIS A 155 -6.53 15.53 -4.59
N GLY A 156 -6.50 15.18 -5.87
CA GLY A 156 -6.92 16.07 -6.95
C GLY A 156 -8.40 16.43 -6.88
N LEU A 157 -9.25 15.46 -6.54
CA LEU A 157 -10.69 15.66 -6.35
C LEU A 157 -10.99 16.54 -5.13
N LYS A 158 -10.30 16.33 -4.01
CA LYS A 158 -10.41 17.16 -2.81
C LYS A 158 -10.06 18.61 -3.11
N ALA A 159 -8.98 18.84 -3.87
CA ALA A 159 -8.60 20.17 -4.33
C ALA A 159 -9.71 20.82 -5.18
N ARG A 160 -10.30 20.06 -6.12
CA ARG A 160 -11.42 20.53 -6.95
C ARG A 160 -12.64 20.92 -6.11
N VAL A 161 -13.03 20.11 -5.13
CA VAL A 161 -14.16 20.40 -4.22
C VAL A 161 -13.89 21.68 -3.42
N ALA A 162 -12.63 21.96 -3.07
CA ALA A 162 -12.21 23.19 -2.41
C ALA A 162 -12.06 24.40 -3.35
N GLY A 163 -12.49 24.31 -4.62
CA GLY A 163 -12.40 25.40 -5.60
C GLY A 163 -10.99 25.65 -6.16
N VAL A 164 -10.06 24.72 -5.94
CA VAL A 164 -8.66 24.81 -6.41
C VAL A 164 -8.54 24.18 -7.80
N PRO A 165 -7.64 24.68 -8.69
CA PRO A 165 -7.40 24.08 -10.00
C PRO A 165 -7.15 22.57 -9.93
N SER A 166 -7.80 21.84 -10.82
CA SER A 166 -7.65 20.40 -10.97
C SER A 166 -6.24 19.99 -11.44
N LEU A 167 -5.95 18.69 -11.49
CA LEU A 167 -4.69 18.14 -12.02
C LEU A 167 -4.41 18.73 -13.41
N SER A 168 -3.18 19.23 -13.65
CA SER A 168 -2.78 19.72 -14.98
C SER A 168 -2.81 18.58 -16.01
N GLU A 169 -2.86 18.90 -17.30
CA GLU A 169 -2.83 17.86 -18.33
C GLU A 169 -1.53 17.03 -18.27
N ALA A 170 -0.40 17.69 -18.02
CA ALA A 170 0.88 17.03 -17.79
C ALA A 170 0.83 16.09 -16.57
N GLU A 171 0.26 16.54 -15.45
CA GLU A 171 0.09 15.71 -14.24
C GLU A 171 -0.80 14.49 -14.54
N ARG A 172 -1.91 14.67 -15.26
CA ARG A 172 -2.81 13.57 -15.68
C ARG A 172 -2.14 12.58 -16.62
N ARG A 173 -1.25 13.05 -17.50
CA ARG A 173 -0.47 12.17 -18.40
C ARG A 173 0.52 11.34 -17.59
N LEU A 174 1.26 11.96 -16.67
CA LEU A 174 2.22 11.27 -15.82
C LEU A 174 1.55 10.30 -14.85
N GLN A 175 0.39 10.67 -14.27
CA GLN A 175 -0.42 9.76 -13.44
C GLN A 175 -0.87 8.50 -14.22
N ARG A 176 -1.16 8.62 -15.52
CA ARG A 176 -1.50 7.46 -16.35
C ARG A 176 -0.31 6.53 -16.57
N VAL A 177 0.89 7.08 -16.67
CA VAL A 177 2.15 6.35 -16.92
C VAL A 177 2.79 5.82 -15.64
N PHE A 178 2.49 6.40 -14.47
CA PHE A 178 3.10 6.03 -13.18
C PHE A 178 3.09 4.52 -12.91
N VAL A 179 1.90 3.90 -12.92
CA VAL A 179 1.74 2.47 -12.63
C VAL A 179 2.46 1.58 -13.64
N PRO A 180 2.20 1.68 -14.96
CA PRO A 180 2.87 0.79 -15.92
C PRO A 180 4.38 0.97 -15.92
N LEU A 181 4.90 2.20 -15.79
CA LEU A 181 6.34 2.44 -15.73
C LEU A 181 6.95 1.85 -14.46
N ALA A 182 6.40 2.18 -13.28
CA ALA A 182 6.90 1.66 -12.01
C ALA A 182 6.87 0.13 -12.00
N LEU A 183 5.77 -0.49 -12.44
CA LEU A 183 5.63 -1.94 -12.49
C LEU A 183 6.69 -2.57 -13.40
N VAL A 184 6.90 -2.05 -14.61
CA VAL A 184 7.93 -2.56 -15.53
C VAL A 184 9.32 -2.45 -14.91
N LEU A 185 9.68 -1.30 -14.34
CA LEU A 185 11.00 -1.11 -13.72
C LEU A 185 11.20 -2.04 -12.52
N MET A 186 10.18 -2.17 -11.66
CA MET A 186 10.21 -3.07 -10.51
C MET A 186 10.28 -4.54 -10.95
N MET A 187 9.58 -4.93 -12.01
CA MET A 187 9.64 -6.27 -12.58
C MET A 187 11.02 -6.58 -13.14
N VAL A 188 11.61 -5.68 -13.94
CA VAL A 188 12.98 -5.86 -14.43
C VAL A 188 13.96 -5.95 -13.27
N ARG A 189 13.81 -5.07 -12.26
CA ARG A 189 14.68 -5.08 -11.08
C ARG A 189 14.63 -6.40 -10.32
N THR A 190 13.44 -6.96 -10.17
CA THR A 190 13.20 -8.18 -9.40
C THR A 190 13.59 -9.39 -10.25
N LEU A 191 13.03 -9.53 -11.45
CA LEU A 191 13.15 -10.74 -12.27
C LEU A 191 14.40 -10.84 -13.14
N ALA A 192 15.15 -9.75 -13.36
CA ALA A 192 16.26 -9.75 -14.32
C ALA A 192 17.59 -9.19 -13.80
N VAL A 193 17.60 -8.48 -12.66
CA VAL A 193 18.82 -7.85 -12.11
C VAL A 193 19.21 -8.54 -10.79
N PRO A 194 20.48 -8.97 -10.64
CA PRO A 194 20.94 -9.63 -9.43
C PRO A 194 20.91 -8.68 -8.21
N MET A 195 20.90 -9.27 -7.01
CA MET A 195 20.78 -8.52 -5.76
C MET A 195 22.08 -7.86 -5.29
N THR A 196 23.22 -8.48 -5.60
CA THR A 196 24.54 -8.00 -5.22
C THR A 196 25.45 -7.97 -6.44
N SER A 197 26.55 -7.23 -6.34
CA SER A 197 27.63 -7.27 -7.32
C SER A 197 28.60 -8.44 -7.10
N ARG A 198 28.40 -9.25 -6.04
CA ARG A 198 29.27 -10.39 -5.71
C ARG A 198 28.83 -11.63 -6.48
N ALA A 199 29.79 -12.31 -7.10
CA ALA A 199 29.55 -13.60 -7.73
C ALA A 199 29.41 -14.70 -6.65
N GLY A 200 28.33 -15.49 -6.69
CA GLY A 200 28.21 -16.74 -5.94
C GLY A 200 27.52 -16.71 -4.56
N ASP A 201 26.81 -15.65 -4.18
CA ASP A 201 25.99 -15.65 -2.96
C ASP A 201 24.62 -16.36 -3.21
N PHE A 202 24.36 -17.47 -2.51
CA PHE A 202 23.11 -18.26 -2.61
C PHE A 202 22.37 -18.35 -1.26
N PRO A 203 21.08 -17.99 -1.20
CA PRO A 203 20.15 -18.56 -0.24
C PRO A 203 18.94 -19.26 -0.90
N LEU A 204 18.50 -20.34 -0.27
CA LEU A 204 17.71 -21.45 -0.84
C LEU A 204 16.20 -21.20 -1.06
N VAL A 205 15.67 -19.97 -0.94
CA VAL A 205 14.27 -19.62 -1.34
C VAL A 205 14.17 -18.14 -1.73
N ASN A 206 14.00 -17.89 -3.03
CA ASN A 206 13.99 -16.56 -3.63
C ASN A 206 12.69 -16.34 -4.42
N VAL A 207 11.77 -15.55 -3.88
CA VAL A 207 10.46 -15.27 -4.50
C VAL A 207 10.57 -14.18 -5.59
N GLY A 208 11.60 -14.29 -6.44
CA GLY A 208 11.69 -13.50 -7.66
C GLY A 208 12.83 -12.50 -7.74
N GLN A 209 13.91 -12.63 -6.98
CA GLN A 209 15.14 -11.86 -7.25
C GLN A 209 16.04 -12.74 -8.11
N ALA A 210 16.33 -12.37 -9.34
CA ALA A 210 17.06 -13.24 -10.24
C ALA A 210 18.44 -13.62 -9.68
N GLU A 211 18.55 -14.87 -9.23
CA GLU A 211 19.75 -15.50 -8.64
C GLU A 211 20.92 -15.51 -9.64
N GLY A 212 20.60 -15.45 -10.93
CA GLY A 212 21.51 -15.20 -12.04
C GLY A 212 20.85 -14.27 -13.04
N GLY A 213 20.42 -13.09 -12.58
CA GLY A 213 19.81 -12.07 -13.44
C GLY A 213 20.50 -11.98 -14.79
N MET A 214 19.72 -12.11 -15.87
CA MET A 214 20.26 -12.02 -17.23
C MET A 214 20.94 -10.67 -17.51
N LEU A 215 20.70 -9.68 -16.65
CA LEU A 215 21.24 -8.33 -16.77
C LEU A 215 22.31 -8.05 -15.68
N PRO A 216 23.34 -7.24 -15.98
CA PRO A 216 24.35 -6.86 -15.01
C PRO A 216 23.76 -6.10 -13.81
N TYR A 217 24.38 -6.22 -12.62
CA TYR A 217 24.00 -5.46 -11.42
C TYR A 217 23.90 -3.95 -11.67
N GLY A 218 24.81 -3.40 -12.49
CA GLY A 218 24.83 -1.99 -12.89
C GLY A 218 23.55 -1.50 -13.60
N THR A 219 22.73 -2.41 -14.13
CA THR A 219 21.41 -2.09 -14.70
C THR A 219 20.51 -1.37 -13.70
N THR A 220 20.71 -1.60 -12.39
CA THR A 220 20.02 -0.86 -11.32
C THR A 220 20.11 0.66 -11.50
N TRP A 221 21.27 1.18 -11.89
CA TRP A 221 21.46 2.62 -12.10
C TRP A 221 20.74 3.13 -13.34
N VAL A 222 20.62 2.30 -14.38
CA VAL A 222 19.83 2.62 -15.58
C VAL A 222 18.35 2.70 -15.21
N LEU A 223 17.83 1.73 -14.44
CA LEU A 223 16.44 1.75 -13.97
C LEU A 223 16.16 3.00 -13.11
N LEU A 224 17.09 3.34 -12.20
CA LEU A 224 17.01 4.55 -11.39
C LEU A 224 17.08 5.83 -12.22
N ALA A 225 17.90 5.88 -13.28
CA ALA A 225 17.98 7.03 -14.18
C ALA A 225 16.66 7.22 -14.96
N VAL A 226 16.10 6.14 -15.50
CA VAL A 226 14.78 6.17 -16.18
C VAL A 226 13.70 6.66 -15.21
N TRP A 227 13.70 6.13 -13.98
CA TRP A 227 12.77 6.60 -12.94
C TRP A 227 13.01 8.06 -12.58
N GLY A 228 14.27 8.49 -12.45
CA GLY A 228 14.67 9.85 -12.13
C GLY A 228 14.19 10.86 -13.18
N VAL A 229 14.25 10.51 -14.47
CA VAL A 229 13.67 11.33 -15.55
C VAL A 229 12.17 11.49 -15.35
N PHE A 230 11.44 10.39 -15.09
CA PHE A 230 10.00 10.44 -14.81
C PHE A 230 9.69 11.32 -13.59
N VAL A 231 10.44 11.17 -12.49
CA VAL A 231 10.29 11.98 -11.28
C VAL A 231 10.60 13.45 -11.53
N GLY A 232 11.62 13.77 -12.33
CA GLY A 232 11.94 15.14 -12.73
C GLY A 232 10.80 15.80 -13.50
N LEU A 233 10.22 15.07 -14.47
CA LEU A 233 9.02 15.51 -15.19
C LEU A 233 7.82 15.67 -14.26
N LEU A 234 7.65 14.77 -13.29
CA LEU A 234 6.59 14.82 -12.29
C LEU A 234 6.72 16.04 -11.38
N VAL A 235 7.91 16.31 -10.87
CA VAL A 235 8.21 17.51 -10.09
C VAL A 235 7.90 18.77 -10.90
N ALA A 236 8.31 18.82 -12.18
CA ALA A 236 8.00 19.93 -13.07
C ALA A 236 6.48 20.09 -13.29
N ALA A 237 5.75 19.00 -13.52
CA ALA A 237 4.30 19.03 -13.70
C ALA A 237 3.55 19.45 -12.41
N LEU A 238 4.06 19.05 -11.24
CA LEU A 238 3.52 19.44 -9.94
C LEU A 238 3.81 20.89 -9.58
N ARG A 239 4.83 21.52 -10.19
CA ARG A 239 5.16 22.96 -10.04
C ARG A 239 4.19 23.90 -10.77
N GLY A 240 3.25 23.37 -11.58
CA GLY A 240 2.28 24.15 -12.37
C GLY A 240 1.35 25.06 -11.55
N GLN A 241 0.31 25.61 -12.21
CA GLN A 241 -0.52 26.74 -11.75
C GLN A 241 -0.66 26.90 -10.23
N ALA A 242 -0.44 28.14 -9.76
CA ALA A 242 -0.49 28.54 -8.37
C ALA A 242 -1.75 27.99 -7.68
N GLY A 243 -1.54 27.03 -6.78
CA GLY A 243 -2.61 26.40 -6.04
C GLY A 243 -2.08 25.66 -4.81
N PRO A 244 -2.83 25.66 -3.70
CA PRO A 244 -2.51 24.86 -2.52
C PRO A 244 -2.51 23.38 -2.90
N SER A 245 -1.36 22.71 -2.83
CA SER A 245 -1.24 21.27 -3.15
C SER A 245 -0.12 20.56 -2.39
N GLY A 246 0.40 21.13 -1.30
CA GLY A 246 1.46 20.54 -0.48
C GLY A 246 1.20 19.07 -0.10
N PRO A 247 0.00 18.72 0.43
CA PRO A 247 -0.36 17.34 0.76
C PRO A 247 -0.28 16.38 -0.43
N ARG A 248 -0.80 16.81 -1.58
CA ARG A 248 -0.76 16.02 -2.83
C ARG A 248 0.67 15.78 -3.29
N ARG A 249 1.51 16.82 -3.27
CA ARG A 249 2.92 16.72 -3.64
C ARG A 249 3.68 15.79 -2.69
N LEU A 250 3.45 15.93 -1.38
CA LEU A 250 4.05 15.06 -0.37
C LEU A 250 3.68 13.60 -0.62
N TYR A 251 2.40 13.30 -0.83
CA TYR A 251 1.90 11.97 -1.10
C TYR A 251 2.52 11.35 -2.36
N VAL A 252 2.42 12.07 -3.48
CA VAL A 252 2.87 11.59 -4.80
C VAL A 252 4.39 11.42 -4.85
N LEU A 253 5.15 12.39 -4.32
CA LEU A 253 6.60 12.32 -4.30
C LEU A 253 7.10 11.31 -3.26
N GLY A 254 6.37 11.12 -2.15
CA GLY A 254 6.63 10.05 -1.18
C GLY A 254 6.60 8.69 -1.87
N HIS A 255 5.52 8.38 -2.60
CA HIS A 255 5.44 7.12 -3.36
C HIS A 255 6.41 7.02 -4.52
N ALA A 256 6.77 8.15 -5.13
CA ALA A 256 7.86 8.16 -6.11
C ALA A 256 9.21 7.76 -5.48
N ALA A 257 9.47 8.19 -4.24
CA ALA A 257 10.64 7.79 -3.47
C ALA A 257 10.58 6.30 -3.08
N VAL A 258 9.40 5.76 -2.73
CA VAL A 258 9.22 4.32 -2.45
C VAL A 258 9.67 3.47 -3.63
N VAL A 259 9.29 3.83 -4.86
CA VAL A 259 9.74 3.12 -6.07
C VAL A 259 11.26 3.24 -6.22
N ALA A 260 11.86 4.40 -5.97
CA ALA A 260 13.31 4.55 -6.02
C ALA A 260 14.01 3.66 -4.97
N VAL A 261 13.49 3.60 -3.74
CA VAL A 261 13.97 2.71 -2.68
C VAL A 261 13.81 1.25 -3.10
N TYR A 262 12.72 0.87 -3.75
CA TYR A 262 12.57 -0.49 -4.28
C TYR A 262 13.61 -0.80 -5.36
N LEU A 263 13.86 0.11 -6.29
CA LEU A 263 14.83 -0.11 -7.36
C LEU A 263 16.25 -0.28 -6.80
N ALA A 264 16.64 0.55 -5.84
CA ALA A 264 17.94 0.46 -5.18
C ALA A 264 18.02 -0.73 -4.21
N TRP A 265 16.98 -0.93 -3.41
CA TRP A 265 16.93 -1.86 -2.29
C TRP A 265 15.57 -2.59 -2.20
N PRO A 266 15.33 -3.59 -3.07
CA PRO A 266 13.99 -4.15 -3.29
C PRO A 266 13.31 -4.65 -2.02
N ALA A 267 14.04 -5.36 -1.16
CA ALA A 267 13.47 -5.90 0.08
C ALA A 267 12.90 -4.81 1.00
N TRP A 268 13.57 -3.66 1.08
CA TRP A 268 13.15 -2.56 1.95
C TRP A 268 12.14 -1.66 1.27
N GLY A 269 12.21 -1.51 -0.06
CA GLY A 269 11.14 -0.90 -0.83
C GLY A 269 9.81 -1.66 -0.65
N VAL A 270 9.83 -2.99 -0.61
CA VAL A 270 8.65 -3.82 -0.31
C VAL A 270 8.11 -3.55 1.10
N ILE A 271 8.98 -3.57 2.12
CA ILE A 271 8.60 -3.30 3.52
C ILE A 271 7.97 -1.91 3.65
N LEU A 272 8.62 -0.90 3.08
CA LEU A 272 8.16 0.48 3.09
C LEU A 272 6.81 0.62 2.38
N SER A 273 6.71 0.09 1.16
CA SER A 273 5.49 0.15 0.35
C SER A 273 4.32 -0.57 1.04
N ALA A 274 4.56 -1.75 1.61
CA ALA A 274 3.56 -2.50 2.35
C ALA A 274 3.06 -1.71 3.56
N GLY A 275 3.99 -1.15 4.36
CA GLY A 275 3.61 -0.35 5.53
C GLY A 275 2.73 0.85 5.18
N ILE A 276 3.04 1.58 4.11
CA ILE A 276 2.20 2.70 3.67
C ILE A 276 0.83 2.20 3.19
N HIS A 277 0.82 1.15 2.36
CA HIS A 277 -0.41 0.56 1.79
C HIS A 277 -1.39 0.08 2.86
N GLY A 278 -0.89 -0.61 3.90
CA GLY A 278 -1.72 -1.08 5.00
C GLY A 278 -2.38 0.06 5.78
N LEU A 279 -1.62 1.12 6.08
CA LEU A 279 -2.18 2.31 6.75
C LEU A 279 -3.19 3.05 5.86
N GLU A 280 -2.91 3.19 4.56
CA GLU A 280 -3.84 3.80 3.62
C GLU A 280 -5.20 3.11 3.63
N TYR A 281 -5.21 1.78 3.54
CA TYR A 281 -6.45 1.00 3.63
C TYR A 281 -7.12 1.18 4.98
N PHE A 282 -6.36 1.12 6.07
CA PHE A 282 -6.91 1.25 7.42
C PHE A 282 -7.67 2.58 7.57
N PHE A 283 -7.05 3.70 7.24
CA PHE A 283 -7.71 5.01 7.34
C PHE A 283 -8.82 5.21 6.30
N LEU A 284 -8.65 4.70 5.09
CA LEU A 284 -9.68 4.77 4.05
C LEU A 284 -10.94 4.00 4.45
N THR A 285 -10.78 2.75 4.90
CA THR A 285 -11.92 1.93 5.34
C THR A 285 -12.57 2.53 6.58
N GLY A 286 -11.80 3.02 7.56
CA GLY A 286 -12.36 3.69 8.74
C GLY A 286 -13.25 4.88 8.34
N ARG A 287 -12.77 5.73 7.42
CA ARG A 287 -13.56 6.87 6.92
C ARG A 287 -14.82 6.44 6.17
N MET A 288 -14.76 5.36 5.38
CA MET A 288 -15.93 4.84 4.66
C MET A 288 -16.94 4.13 5.56
N LEU A 289 -16.49 3.60 6.70
CA LEU A 289 -17.33 2.97 7.71
C LEU A 289 -18.06 3.99 8.59
N GLU A 290 -17.58 5.22 8.74
CA GLU A 290 -18.31 6.26 9.47
C GLU A 290 -19.66 6.56 8.81
N PRO A 291 -20.70 6.89 9.61
CA PRO A 291 -22.00 7.24 9.08
C PRO A 291 -21.96 8.59 8.36
N THR A 292 -22.70 8.67 7.26
CA THR A 292 -23.00 9.93 6.58
C THR A 292 -24.01 10.76 7.37
N ALA A 293 -24.19 12.03 7.02
CA ALA A 293 -25.21 12.90 7.66
C ALA A 293 -26.64 12.35 7.56
N ARG A 294 -26.91 11.45 6.61
CA ARG A 294 -28.21 10.77 6.44
C ARG A 294 -28.38 9.53 7.32
N GLU A 295 -27.32 9.10 8.02
CA GLU A 295 -27.27 7.89 8.84
C GLU A 295 -27.10 8.24 10.34
N ALA A 296 -27.82 9.26 10.81
CA ALA A 296 -27.69 9.80 12.16
C ALA A 296 -27.93 8.75 13.27
N GLU A 297 -28.72 7.72 12.99
CA GLU A 297 -29.06 6.62 13.91
C GLU A 297 -28.05 5.46 13.89
N SER A 298 -26.96 5.53 13.11
CA SER A 298 -26.02 4.43 13.01
C SER A 298 -25.33 4.16 14.36
N ARG A 299 -25.35 2.88 14.76
CA ARG A 299 -24.68 2.39 15.98
C ARG A 299 -23.16 2.31 15.83
N LEU A 300 -22.68 2.12 14.60
CA LEU A 300 -21.25 2.06 14.30
C LEU A 300 -20.74 3.45 13.93
N ARG A 301 -20.12 4.14 14.88
CA ARG A 301 -19.60 5.51 14.74
C ARG A 301 -18.39 5.75 15.64
N GLY A 302 -17.49 6.65 15.22
CA GLY A 302 -16.33 7.06 16.00
C GLY A 302 -15.49 5.88 16.49
N GLY A 303 -15.24 5.81 17.80
CA GLY A 303 -14.46 4.73 18.42
C GLY A 303 -14.93 3.31 18.07
N ALA A 304 -16.25 3.11 17.90
CA ALA A 304 -16.81 1.79 17.59
C ALA A 304 -16.39 1.28 16.21
N VAL A 305 -16.18 2.17 15.22
CA VAL A 305 -15.66 1.80 13.89
C VAL A 305 -14.27 1.18 14.04
N TRP A 306 -13.38 1.86 14.77
CA TRP A 306 -12.02 1.40 14.99
C TRP A 306 -11.96 0.09 15.77
N MET A 307 -12.79 -0.06 16.80
CA MET A 307 -12.88 -1.31 17.56
C MET A 307 -13.39 -2.47 16.70
N ALA A 308 -14.38 -2.24 15.83
CA ALA A 308 -14.86 -3.26 14.90
C ALA A 308 -13.77 -3.65 13.89
N MET A 309 -13.04 -2.68 13.34
CA MET A 309 -11.93 -2.92 12.43
C MET A 309 -10.81 -3.75 13.08
N VAL A 310 -10.37 -3.39 14.28
CA VAL A 310 -9.35 -4.15 15.02
C VAL A 310 -9.89 -5.54 15.38
N GLY A 311 -11.14 -5.64 15.81
CA GLY A 311 -11.79 -6.89 16.17
C GLY A 311 -11.80 -7.91 15.03
N VAL A 312 -12.17 -7.51 13.81
CA VAL A 312 -12.17 -8.43 12.66
C VAL A 312 -10.76 -8.81 12.18
N MET A 313 -9.76 -7.97 12.47
CA MET A 313 -8.36 -8.28 12.14
C MET A 313 -7.70 -9.25 13.12
N LEU A 314 -8.28 -9.44 14.32
CA LEU A 314 -7.68 -10.22 15.41
C LEU A 314 -7.18 -11.61 14.98
N PRO A 315 -7.93 -12.41 14.18
CA PRO A 315 -7.43 -13.72 13.74
C PRO A 315 -6.11 -13.63 12.95
N LEU A 316 -5.96 -12.63 12.08
CA LEU A 316 -4.73 -12.42 11.31
C LEU A 316 -3.60 -11.85 12.17
N ILE A 317 -3.93 -11.04 13.19
CA ILE A 317 -2.95 -10.58 14.17
C ILE A 317 -2.38 -11.76 14.96
N VAL A 318 -3.22 -12.73 15.35
CA VAL A 318 -2.78 -13.96 16.04
C VAL A 318 -1.83 -14.77 15.15
N VAL A 319 -2.15 -14.93 13.86
CA VAL A 319 -1.22 -15.55 12.89
C VAL A 319 0.10 -14.77 12.82
N GLY A 320 0.03 -13.44 12.85
CA GLY A 320 1.22 -12.58 12.91
C GLY A 320 2.07 -12.79 14.16
N VAL A 321 1.46 -12.95 15.34
CA VAL A 321 2.17 -13.25 16.58
C VAL A 321 2.94 -14.57 16.47
N ALA A 322 2.35 -15.59 15.85
CA ALA A 322 3.04 -16.87 15.62
C ALA A 322 4.23 -16.74 14.64
N GLN A 323 4.17 -15.81 13.70
CA GLN A 323 5.25 -15.51 12.72
C GLN A 323 6.22 -14.43 13.22
N SER A 324 6.12 -14.06 14.49
CA SER A 324 6.90 -12.97 15.05
C SER A 324 8.39 -13.30 15.10
N PRO A 325 9.28 -12.39 14.65
CA PRO A 325 10.72 -12.60 14.79
C PRO A 325 11.15 -12.62 16.26
N PHE A 326 10.32 -12.12 17.19
CA PHE A 326 10.59 -12.15 18.63
C PHE A 326 10.56 -13.58 19.22
N VAL A 327 10.00 -14.57 18.52
CA VAL A 327 9.98 -15.97 18.97
C VAL A 327 11.39 -16.46 19.30
N LEU A 328 12.38 -16.13 18.45
CA LEU A 328 13.77 -16.55 18.65
C LEU A 328 14.41 -15.93 19.91
N LEU A 329 13.99 -14.72 20.29
CA LEU A 329 14.46 -14.04 21.51
C LEU A 329 13.84 -14.66 22.77
N VAL A 330 12.55 -15.00 22.70
CA VAL A 330 11.85 -15.70 23.79
C VAL A 330 12.42 -17.11 23.96
N ASP A 331 12.83 -17.76 22.89
CA ASP A 331 13.38 -19.11 22.94
C ASP A 331 14.68 -19.21 23.74
N ALA A 332 15.54 -18.19 23.64
CA ALA A 332 16.74 -18.07 24.46
C ALA A 332 16.41 -17.97 25.97
N SER A 333 15.34 -17.24 26.32
CA SER A 333 14.89 -17.09 27.71
C SER A 333 14.12 -18.29 28.26
N THR A 334 13.58 -19.14 27.38
CA THR A 334 12.69 -20.25 27.73
C THR A 334 13.31 -21.63 27.47
N GLY A 335 14.61 -21.67 27.12
CA GLY A 335 15.35 -22.89 26.88
C GLY A 335 14.79 -23.75 25.75
N GLY A 336 14.24 -23.16 24.69
CA GLY A 336 13.68 -23.91 23.56
C GLY A 336 12.19 -24.27 23.67
N SER A 337 11.52 -23.98 24.79
CA SER A 337 10.13 -24.41 25.00
C SER A 337 9.11 -23.64 24.15
N ALA A 338 9.36 -22.36 23.89
CA ALA A 338 8.52 -21.54 23.01
C ALA A 338 8.58 -22.01 21.55
N THR A 339 9.78 -22.27 21.02
CA THR A 339 9.96 -22.83 19.67
C THR A 339 9.35 -24.23 19.58
N ASN A 340 9.58 -25.10 20.57
CA ASN A 340 8.99 -26.45 20.58
C ASN A 340 7.46 -26.43 20.60
N PHE A 341 6.84 -25.50 21.33
CA PHE A 341 5.39 -25.31 21.30
C PHE A 341 4.93 -24.89 19.89
N LEU A 342 5.59 -23.91 19.27
CA LEU A 342 5.23 -23.41 17.94
C LEU A 342 5.45 -24.46 16.84
N LEU A 343 6.55 -25.22 16.88
CA LEU A 343 6.84 -26.28 15.91
C LEU A 343 5.80 -27.40 15.97
N ARG A 344 5.27 -27.74 17.16
CA ARG A 344 4.16 -28.70 17.27
C ARG A 344 2.87 -28.22 16.61
N GLN A 345 2.72 -26.92 16.42
CA GLN A 345 1.57 -26.30 15.76
C GLN A 345 1.86 -25.94 14.29
N GLU A 346 3.03 -26.30 13.76
CA GLU A 346 3.45 -25.98 12.38
C GLU A 346 2.37 -26.31 11.32
N PRO A 347 1.66 -27.46 11.38
CA PRO A 347 0.61 -27.75 10.42
C PRO A 347 -0.54 -26.72 10.44
N LEU A 348 -0.91 -26.23 11.62
CA LEU A 348 -1.94 -25.19 11.78
C LEU A 348 -1.43 -23.83 11.28
N TRP A 349 -0.15 -23.54 11.44
CA TRP A 349 0.44 -22.27 11.00
C TRP A 349 0.58 -22.23 9.49
N THR A 350 1.03 -23.32 8.89
CA THR A 350 1.10 -23.50 7.44
C THR A 350 -0.28 -23.44 6.80
N LEU A 351 -1.30 -24.02 7.43
CA LEU A 351 -2.70 -23.84 7.03
C LEU A 351 -3.14 -22.38 7.15
N GLY A 352 -2.84 -21.71 8.28
CA GLY A 352 -3.18 -20.31 8.51
C GLY A 352 -2.55 -19.35 7.49
N VAL A 353 -1.29 -19.57 7.14
CA VAL A 353 -0.57 -18.83 6.07
C VAL A 353 -1.25 -19.05 4.72
N THR A 354 -1.56 -20.30 4.39
CA THR A 354 -2.19 -20.68 3.11
C THR A 354 -3.57 -20.03 2.98
N VAL A 355 -4.39 -20.11 4.02
CA VAL A 355 -5.71 -19.45 4.08
C VAL A 355 -5.57 -17.94 3.96
N THR A 356 -4.62 -17.32 4.68
CA THR A 356 -4.40 -15.87 4.62
C THR A 356 -4.03 -15.42 3.20
N ASN A 357 -3.11 -16.11 2.54
CA ASN A 357 -2.73 -15.80 1.16
C ASN A 357 -3.88 -16.01 0.17
N ALA A 358 -4.69 -17.06 0.35
CA ALA A 358 -5.89 -17.26 -0.45
C ALA A 358 -6.93 -16.14 -0.24
N ILE A 359 -7.11 -15.66 0.99
CA ILE A 359 -7.97 -14.51 1.31
C ILE A 359 -7.43 -13.24 0.64
N VAL A 360 -6.11 -13.00 0.66
CA VAL A 360 -5.50 -11.84 -0.01
C VAL A 360 -5.80 -11.86 -1.51
N LEU A 361 -5.64 -13.01 -2.16
CA LEU A 361 -5.95 -13.17 -3.58
C LEU A 361 -7.44 -12.98 -3.90
N ALA A 362 -8.32 -13.53 -3.06
CA ALA A 362 -9.76 -13.30 -3.16
C ALA A 362 -10.13 -11.82 -2.96
N HIS A 363 -9.43 -11.13 -2.05
CA HIS A 363 -9.59 -9.70 -1.84
C HIS A 363 -9.22 -8.91 -3.10
N TYR A 364 -8.13 -9.24 -3.82
CA TYR A 364 -7.78 -8.54 -5.07
C TYR A 364 -8.87 -8.65 -6.14
N PHE A 365 -9.58 -9.77 -6.18
CA PHE A 365 -10.77 -9.91 -7.02
C PHE A 365 -11.87 -8.94 -6.56
N ALA A 366 -12.28 -8.99 -5.29
CA ALA A 366 -13.32 -8.11 -4.73
C ALA A 366 -12.99 -6.61 -4.90
N ASP A 367 -11.74 -6.25 -4.63
CA ASP A 367 -11.20 -4.90 -4.72
C ASP A 367 -11.25 -4.33 -6.14
N ALA A 368 -10.95 -5.17 -7.14
CA ALA A 368 -11.04 -4.79 -8.54
C ALA A 368 -12.45 -4.37 -8.97
N PHE A 369 -13.51 -4.86 -8.31
CA PHE A 369 -14.90 -4.49 -8.57
C PHE A 369 -15.38 -3.33 -7.69
N LEU A 370 -14.92 -3.23 -6.44
CA LEU A 370 -15.39 -2.23 -5.48
C LEU A 370 -14.63 -0.89 -5.56
N TYR A 371 -13.30 -0.93 -5.61
CA TYR A 371 -12.48 0.27 -5.41
C TYR A 371 -11.88 0.86 -6.68
N ARG A 372 -11.93 0.13 -7.82
CA ARG A 372 -11.42 0.66 -9.10
C ARG A 372 -12.37 1.62 -9.81
N PHE A 373 -13.52 1.95 -9.22
CA PHE A 373 -14.44 2.99 -9.71
C PHE A 373 -14.92 2.82 -11.16
N ARG A 374 -14.78 1.62 -11.73
CA ARG A 374 -15.19 1.31 -13.11
C ARG A 374 -16.71 1.31 -13.25
N ILE A 375 -17.42 0.96 -12.18
CA ILE A 375 -18.87 1.04 -12.08
C ILE A 375 -19.21 2.43 -11.56
N GLN A 376 -19.83 3.25 -12.40
CA GLN A 376 -20.13 4.65 -12.09
C GLN A 376 -20.91 4.81 -10.77
N LYS A 377 -21.93 3.99 -10.54
CA LYS A 377 -22.71 4.05 -9.30
C LYS A 377 -21.89 3.70 -8.05
N VAL A 378 -20.96 2.74 -8.14
CA VAL A 378 -20.07 2.38 -7.03
C VAL A 378 -19.14 3.55 -6.72
N ARG A 379 -18.68 4.25 -7.77
CA ARG A 379 -17.91 5.49 -7.62
C ARG A 379 -18.70 6.59 -6.95
N GLU A 380 -19.94 6.84 -7.36
CA GLU A 380 -20.80 7.85 -6.75
C GLU A 380 -21.01 7.57 -5.25
N VAL A 381 -21.31 6.33 -4.88
CA VAL A 381 -21.51 5.94 -3.46
C VAL A 381 -20.23 6.10 -2.66
N THR A 382 -19.10 5.58 -3.15
CA THR A 382 -17.81 5.65 -2.44
C THR A 382 -17.30 7.09 -2.32
N LEU A 383 -17.40 7.90 -3.37
CA LEU A 383 -17.01 9.31 -3.30
C LEU A 383 -17.94 10.10 -2.37
N GLY A 384 -19.24 9.79 -2.36
CA GLY A 384 -20.20 10.36 -1.42
C GLY A 384 -19.82 10.07 0.04
N ARG A 385 -19.45 8.81 0.34
CA ARG A 385 -18.97 8.43 1.69
C ARG A 385 -17.66 9.13 2.09
N LEU A 386 -16.79 9.46 1.14
CA LEU A 386 -15.57 10.21 1.41
C LEU A 386 -15.80 11.72 1.57
N GLY A 387 -17.01 12.22 1.28
CA GLY A 387 -17.33 13.65 1.25
C GLY A 387 -16.73 14.36 0.04
N LEU A 388 -16.66 13.65 -1.10
CA LEU A 388 -16.04 14.07 -2.35
C LEU A 388 -17.00 13.99 -3.56
N ALA A 389 -18.28 13.70 -3.31
CA ALA A 389 -19.34 13.70 -4.33
C ALA A 389 -19.75 15.12 -4.74
#